data_AF-A0A0K1EHJ4-F1
#
_entry.id   AF-A0A0K1EHJ4-F1
#
_cell.length_a   1.000
_cell.length_b   1.000
_cell.length_c   1.000
_cell.angle_alpha   90.00
_cell.angle_beta   90.00
_cell.angle_gamma   90.00
#
_symmetry.space_group_name_H-M   'P 1'
#
loop_
_entity.id
_entity.type
_entity.pdbx_description
1 polymer ?
#
loop_
_entity_poly.entity_id
_entity_poly.type
_entity_poly.pdbx_seq_one_letter_code
_entity_poly.pdbx_strand_id
1 'polypeptide(L)'
;MDEGTLPRILDENDLVLEDAETTMPLLEVRIEALLTACLQAASLPHGERLAIAEELVTLFSRADQVMQQVYQILQTTAAATCVDDTVTRLIGEIDEVRTTFALCKAQFDSAIFGDRGPFS
;
A
#
# COMPACT_ATOMS: atom_id res chain seq x y z
N MET A 1 4.20 -30.86 -32.89
CA MET A 1 4.91 -30.95 -31.62
C MET A 1 4.62 -29.65 -30.91
N ASP A 2 3.61 -29.66 -30.06
CA ASP A 2 3.22 -28.50 -29.25
C ASP A 2 4.35 -28.21 -28.26
N GLU A 3 4.81 -26.96 -28.25
CA GLU A 3 5.72 -26.43 -27.24
C GLU A 3 5.07 -26.60 -25.87
N GLY A 4 5.56 -27.60 -25.14
CA GLY A 4 5.25 -27.78 -23.73
C GLY A 4 5.65 -26.51 -22.99
N THR A 5 4.66 -25.68 -22.69
CA THR A 5 4.78 -24.63 -21.68
C THR A 5 5.03 -25.37 -20.37
N LEU A 6 6.30 -25.56 -20.01
CA LEU A 6 6.66 -26.08 -18.71
C LEU A 6 6.00 -25.16 -17.67
N PRO A 7 5.31 -25.71 -16.65
CA PRO A 7 4.73 -24.90 -15.60
C PRO A 7 5.86 -24.09 -14.97
N ARG A 8 5.73 -22.75 -15.00
CA ARG A 8 6.62 -21.86 -14.25
C ARG A 8 6.56 -22.30 -12.80
N ILE A 9 7.69 -22.73 -12.24
CA ILE A 9 7.79 -22.97 -10.80
C ILE A 9 7.84 -21.57 -10.20
N LEU A 10 6.69 -21.11 -9.70
CA LEU A 10 6.60 -19.86 -8.95
C LEU A 10 7.40 -20.05 -7.66
N ASP A 11 8.35 -19.16 -7.41
CA ASP A 11 9.03 -19.11 -6.12
C ASP A 11 8.25 -18.26 -5.11
N GLU A 12 8.74 -18.18 -3.87
CA GLU A 12 8.06 -17.43 -2.81
C GLU A 12 7.91 -15.94 -3.15
N ASN A 13 8.84 -15.36 -3.90
CA ASN A 13 8.76 -13.96 -4.32
C ASN A 13 7.71 -13.77 -5.42
N ASP A 14 7.62 -14.70 -6.36
CA ASP A 14 6.58 -14.65 -7.40
C ASP A 14 5.17 -14.67 -6.79
N LEU A 15 4.95 -15.51 -5.77
CA LEU A 15 3.66 -15.58 -5.06
C LEU A 15 3.33 -14.27 -4.31
N VAL A 16 4.33 -13.63 -3.71
CA VAL A 16 4.14 -12.34 -3.02
C VAL A 16 3.83 -11.22 -4.02
N LEU A 17 4.47 -11.22 -5.20
CA LEU A 17 4.16 -10.27 -6.26
C LEU A 17 2.74 -10.47 -6.81
N GLU A 18 2.31 -11.71 -7.06
CA GLU A 18 0.94 -12.02 -7.49
C GLU A 18 -0.12 -11.60 -6.45
N ASP A 19 0.15 -11.84 -5.16
CA ASP A 19 -0.72 -11.38 -4.08
C ASP A 19 -0.77 -9.84 -4.02
N ALA A 20 0.36 -9.16 -4.21
CA ALA A 20 0.43 -7.71 -4.23
C ALA A 20 -0.34 -7.10 -5.41
N GLU A 21 -0.22 -7.67 -6.61
CA GLU A 21 -0.96 -7.28 -7.81
C GLU A 21 -2.48 -7.40 -7.62
N THR A 22 -2.92 -8.41 -6.86
CA THR A 22 -4.33 -8.62 -6.57
C THR A 22 -4.81 -7.74 -5.40
N THR A 23 -3.99 -7.57 -4.37
CA THR A 23 -4.38 -6.93 -3.11
C THR A 23 -4.36 -5.40 -3.21
N MET A 24 -3.37 -4.80 -3.88
CA MET A 24 -3.24 -3.33 -3.93
C MET A 24 -4.45 -2.63 -4.56
N PRO A 25 -5.01 -3.08 -5.70
CA PRO A 25 -6.20 -2.46 -6.28
C PRO A 25 -7.42 -2.54 -5.35
N LEU A 26 -7.56 -3.64 -4.59
CA LEU A 26 -8.65 -3.81 -3.63
C LEU A 26 -8.50 -2.84 -2.45
N LEU A 27 -7.27 -2.64 -1.97
CA LEU A 27 -6.96 -1.67 -0.93
C LEU A 27 -7.24 -0.24 -1.39
N GLU A 28 -6.81 0.11 -2.60
CA GLU A 28 -7.04 1.42 -3.22
C GLU A 28 -8.54 1.75 -3.26
N VAL A 29 -9.35 0.87 -3.86
CA VAL A 29 -10.81 1.04 -3.96
C VAL A 29 -11.45 1.21 -2.58
N ARG A 30 -11.04 0.42 -1.59
CA ARG A 30 -11.60 0.51 -0.24
C ARG A 30 -11.20 1.80 0.47
N ILE A 31 -9.95 2.22 0.34
CA ILE A 31 -9.43 3.47 0.90
C ILE A 31 -10.17 4.66 0.28
N GLU A 32 -10.32 4.71 -1.05
CA GLU A 32 -11.05 5.78 -1.74
C GLU A 32 -12.51 5.87 -1.29
N ALA A 33 -13.19 4.73 -1.15
CA ALA A 33 -14.57 4.67 -0.68
C ALA A 33 -14.71 5.23 0.74
N LEU A 34 -13.81 4.86 1.65
CA LEU A 34 -13.83 5.33 3.04
C LEU A 34 -13.40 6.80 3.17
N LEU A 35 -12.43 7.26 2.38
CA LEU A 35 -12.08 8.69 2.31
C LEU A 35 -13.27 9.53 1.83
N THR A 36 -13.96 9.07 0.79
CA THR A 36 -15.19 9.71 0.30
C THR A 36 -16.26 9.75 1.38
N ALA A 37 -16.46 8.64 2.10
CA ALA A 37 -17.39 8.59 3.23
C ALA A 37 -16.98 9.56 4.35
N CYS A 38 -15.69 9.64 4.70
CA CYS A 38 -15.14 10.59 5.67
C CYS A 38 -15.39 12.05 5.28
N LEU A 39 -15.21 12.41 4.01
CA LEU A 39 -15.45 13.76 3.51
C LEU A 39 -16.94 14.14 3.56
N GLN A 40 -17.82 13.16 3.39
CA GLN A 40 -19.27 13.34 3.49
C GLN A 40 -19.79 13.21 4.94
N ALA A 41 -18.92 12.84 5.89
CA ALA A 41 -19.28 12.44 7.25
C ALA A 41 -19.63 13.60 8.19
N ALA A 42 -19.74 14.84 7.73
CA ALA A 42 -20.08 15.98 8.57
C ALA A 42 -21.42 15.80 9.33
N SER A 43 -22.30 14.93 8.81
CA SER A 43 -23.58 14.53 9.44
C SER A 43 -23.52 13.22 10.23
N LEU A 44 -22.40 12.47 10.19
CA LEU A 44 -22.29 11.18 10.86
C LEU A 44 -22.00 11.34 12.37
N PRO A 45 -22.56 10.45 13.21
CA PRO A 45 -22.20 10.34 14.62
C PRO A 45 -20.68 10.23 14.80
N HIS A 46 -20.16 10.79 15.89
CA HIS A 46 -18.72 10.76 16.18
C HIS A 46 -18.15 9.32 16.20
N GLY A 47 -18.90 8.36 16.74
CA GLY A 47 -18.48 6.95 16.77
C GLY A 47 -18.33 6.33 15.39
N GLU A 48 -19.20 6.67 14.44
CA GLU A 48 -19.09 6.18 13.05
C GLU A 48 -17.91 6.82 12.32
N ARG A 49 -17.65 8.12 12.57
CA ARG A 49 -16.45 8.79 12.06
C ARG A 49 -15.16 8.16 12.60
N LEU A 50 -15.14 7.81 13.88
CA LEU A 50 -14.00 7.15 14.50
C LEU A 50 -13.76 5.75 13.90
N ALA A 51 -14.82 4.96 13.72
CA ALA A 51 -14.71 3.63 13.13
C ALA A 51 -14.18 3.67 11.67
N ILE A 52 -14.66 4.62 10.86
CA ILE A 52 -14.14 4.83 9.49
C ILE A 52 -12.65 5.19 9.54
N ALA A 53 -12.24 6.03 10.48
CA ALA A 53 -10.84 6.42 10.61
C ALA A 53 -9.92 5.28 11.07
N GLU A 54 -10.35 4.47 12.03
CA GLU A 54 -9.62 3.28 12.47
C GLU A 54 -9.47 2.26 11.32
N GLU A 55 -10.52 2.09 10.51
CA GLU A 55 -10.46 1.25 9.32
C GLU A 55 -9.47 1.80 8.29
N LEU A 56 -9.50 3.11 8.02
CA LEU A 56 -8.56 3.77 7.12
C LEU A 56 -7.10 3.61 7.59
N VAL A 57 -6.81 3.79 8.88
CA VAL A 57 -5.46 3.57 9.43
C VAL A 57 -5.00 2.13 9.21
N THR A 58 -5.90 1.16 9.39
CA THR A 58 -5.61 -0.26 9.18
C THR A 58 -5.31 -0.57 7.72
N LEU A 59 -6.16 -0.07 6.81
CA LEU A 59 -5.97 -0.25 5.36
C LEU A 59 -4.71 0.43 4.87
N PHE A 60 -4.41 1.63 5.37
CA PHE A 60 -3.19 2.32 5.02
C PHE A 60 -1.95 1.56 5.49
N SER A 61 -1.97 1.01 6.70
CA SER A 61 -0.86 0.21 7.21
C SER A 61 -0.67 -1.08 6.40
N ARG A 62 -1.75 -1.69 5.92
CA ARG A 62 -1.69 -2.86 5.04
C ARG A 62 -1.12 -2.52 3.66
N ALA A 63 -1.50 -1.39 3.06
CA ALA A 63 -0.97 -0.95 1.78
C ALA A 63 0.56 -0.66 1.87
N ASP A 64 1.03 -0.02 2.95
CA ASP A 64 2.47 0.20 3.15
C ASP A 64 3.25 -1.12 3.30
N GLN A 65 2.69 -2.11 4.00
CA GLN A 65 3.29 -3.44 4.10
C GLN A 65 3.44 -4.12 2.74
N VAL A 66 2.38 -4.09 1.91
CA VAL A 66 2.42 -4.69 0.57
C VAL A 66 3.44 -3.97 -0.31
N MET A 67 3.46 -2.64 -0.31
CA MET A 67 4.47 -1.86 -1.04
C MET A 67 5.90 -2.18 -0.58
N GLN A 68 6.10 -2.37 0.73
CA GLN A 68 7.41 -2.72 1.27
C GLN A 68 7.86 -4.13 0.89
N GLN A 69 6.94 -5.10 0.79
CA GLN A 69 7.25 -6.44 0.31
C GLN A 69 7.68 -6.42 -1.17
N VAL A 70 6.92 -5.74 -2.03
CA VAL A 70 7.28 -5.56 -3.45
C VAL A 70 8.64 -4.89 -3.59
N TYR A 71 8.88 -3.84 -2.80
CA TYR A 71 10.16 -3.13 -2.77
C TYR A 71 11.34 -4.04 -2.42
N GLN A 72 11.20 -4.88 -1.38
CA GLN A 72 12.24 -5.82 -0.96
C GLN A 72 12.54 -6.87 -2.04
N ILE A 73 11.51 -7.36 -2.73
CA ILE A 73 11.66 -8.32 -3.83
C ILE A 73 12.41 -7.67 -5.00
N LEU A 74 12.04 -6.44 -5.37
CA LEU A 74 12.72 -5.71 -6.44
C LEU A 74 14.18 -5.44 -6.10
N GLN A 75 14.49 -5.02 -4.86
CA GLN A 75 15.88 -4.85 -4.42
C GLN A 75 16.69 -6.15 -4.50
N THR A 76 16.11 -7.25 -4.03
CA THR A 76 16.77 -8.57 -4.05
C THR A 76 17.00 -9.03 -5.50
N THR A 77 16.03 -8.81 -6.37
CA THR A 77 16.10 -9.15 -7.80
C THR A 77 17.15 -8.29 -8.51
N ALA A 78 17.23 -6.99 -8.22
CA ALA A 78 18.25 -6.10 -8.76
C ALA A 78 19.66 -6.58 -8.39
N ALA A 79 19.86 -6.90 -7.11
CA ALA A 79 21.13 -7.38 -6.58
C ALA A 79 21.57 -8.72 -7.20
N ALA A 80 20.62 -9.60 -7.52
CA ALA A 80 20.89 -10.91 -8.12
C ALA A 80 21.16 -10.86 -9.63
N THR A 81 20.56 -9.91 -10.34
CA THR A 81 20.56 -9.88 -11.82
C THR A 81 21.51 -8.86 -12.44
N CYS A 82 22.09 -7.95 -11.64
CA CYS A 82 22.87 -6.80 -12.14
C CYS A 82 22.10 -5.95 -13.18
N VAL A 83 20.77 -6.01 -13.20
CA VAL A 83 19.91 -5.25 -14.11
C VAL A 83 19.59 -3.91 -13.45
N ASP A 84 20.27 -2.88 -13.97
CA ASP A 84 20.59 -1.66 -13.25
C ASP A 84 19.52 -0.57 -13.39
N ASP A 85 18.96 -0.32 -14.58
CA ASP A 85 18.15 0.90 -14.80
C ASP A 85 16.63 0.71 -14.56
N THR A 86 16.04 -0.38 -15.06
CA THR A 86 14.59 -0.58 -14.95
C THR A 86 14.16 -0.87 -13.51
N VAL A 87 14.92 -1.69 -12.79
CA VAL A 87 14.61 -2.03 -11.39
C VAL A 87 14.87 -0.83 -10.48
N THR A 88 15.94 -0.07 -10.71
CA THR A 88 16.20 1.19 -10.00
C THR A 88 15.09 2.22 -10.25
N ARG A 89 14.59 2.34 -11.48
CA ARG A 89 13.43 3.19 -11.78
C ARG A 89 12.18 2.77 -11.01
N LEU A 90 11.86 1.47 -11.00
CA LEU A 90 10.69 0.95 -10.26
C LEU A 90 10.82 1.15 -8.75
N ILE A 91 12.02 0.95 -8.19
CA ILE A 91 12.33 1.26 -6.79
C ILE A 91 12.06 2.74 -6.50
N GLY A 92 12.52 3.64 -7.38
CA GLY A 92 12.27 5.08 -7.27
C GLY A 92 10.79 5.45 -7.33
N GLU A 93 10.03 4.84 -8.25
CA GLU A 93 8.58 5.04 -8.37
C GLU A 93 7.85 4.58 -7.09
N ILE A 94 8.24 3.43 -6.51
CA ILE A 94 7.68 2.95 -5.25
C ILE A 94 8.03 3.88 -4.09
N ASP A 95 9.27 4.36 -4.00
CA ASP A 95 9.68 5.28 -2.93
C ASP A 95 8.92 6.62 -3.00
N GLU A 96 8.65 7.13 -4.19
CA GLU A 96 7.81 8.32 -4.40
C GLU A 96 6.37 8.08 -3.95
N VAL A 97 5.78 6.94 -4.33
CA VAL A 97 4.43 6.55 -3.91
C VAL A 97 4.37 6.41 -2.39
N ARG A 98 5.33 5.72 -1.76
CA ARG A 98 5.40 5.55 -0.30
C ARG A 98 5.57 6.88 0.43
N THR A 99 6.38 7.79 -0.10
CA THR A 99 6.57 9.12 0.49
C THR A 99 5.27 9.92 0.44
N THR A 100 4.61 9.95 -0.72
CA THR A 100 3.31 10.61 -0.90
C THR A 100 2.26 10.02 0.03
N PHE A 101 2.23 8.69 0.12
CA PHE A 101 1.34 7.95 0.97
C PHE A 101 1.53 8.25 2.46
N ALA A 102 2.78 8.27 2.94
CA ALA A 102 3.10 8.60 4.32
C ALA A 102 2.66 10.03 4.67
N LEU A 103 2.83 10.98 3.75
CA LEU A 103 2.33 12.35 3.92
C LEU A 103 0.80 12.40 4.00
N CYS A 104 0.09 11.70 3.12
CA CYS A 104 -1.37 11.62 3.13
C CYS A 104 -1.88 11.01 4.45
N LYS A 105 -1.24 9.92 4.92
CA LYS A 105 -1.58 9.29 6.19
C LYS A 105 -1.37 10.25 7.37
N ALA A 106 -0.24 10.96 7.42
CA ALA A 106 0.03 11.92 8.49
C ALA A 106 -0.97 13.08 8.51
N GLN A 107 -1.37 13.59 7.34
CA GLN A 107 -2.40 14.62 7.23
C GLN A 107 -3.77 14.11 7.69
N PHE A 108 -4.12 12.87 7.33
CA PHE A 108 -5.34 12.21 7.77
C PHE A 108 -5.36 12.06 9.31
N ASP A 109 -4.28 11.53 9.89
CA ASP A 109 -4.18 11.33 11.34
C ASP A 109 -4.32 12.67 12.09
N SER A 110 -3.67 13.73 11.59
CA SER A 110 -3.80 15.09 12.13
C SER A 110 -5.22 15.64 12.03
N ALA A 111 -5.91 15.42 10.90
CA ALA A 111 -7.26 15.93 10.67
C ALA A 111 -8.33 15.22 11.51
N ILE A 112 -8.17 13.93 11.79
CA ILE A 112 -9.14 13.13 12.54
C ILE A 112 -8.89 13.18 14.04
N PHE A 113 -7.65 12.95 14.47
CA PHE A 113 -7.33 12.77 15.89
C PHE A 113 -6.90 14.09 16.56
N GLY A 114 -6.68 15.13 15.75
CA GLY A 114 -6.07 16.38 16.21
C GLY A 114 -4.63 16.16 16.65
N ASP A 115 -3.94 17.24 17.01
CA ASP A 115 -2.61 17.22 17.62
C ASP A 115 -2.69 16.66 19.06
N ARG A 116 -3.24 15.46 19.25
CA ARG A 116 -3.04 14.67 20.46
C ARG A 116 -1.64 14.07 20.37
N GLY A 117 -0.65 14.93 20.58
CA GLY A 117 0.68 14.48 20.97
C GLY A 117 0.57 13.57 22.21
N PRO A 118 1.64 12.83 22.55
CA PRO A 118 1.64 11.81 23.60
C PRO A 118 1.35 12.30 25.04
N PHE A 119 0.88 13.54 25.24
CA PHE A 119 0.53 14.12 26.52
C PHE A 119 -0.63 15.11 26.36
N SER A 120 -1.88 14.64 26.45
CA SER A 120 -3.06 15.47 26.76
C SER A 120 -4.17 14.62 27.39
#